data_AF-A0A1V4PYC7-F1
#
_entry.id   AF-A0A1V4PYC7-F1
#
_cell.length_a   1.000
_cell.length_b   1.000
_cell.length_c   1.000
_cell.angle_alpha   90.00
_cell.angle_beta   90.00
_cell.angle_gamma   90.00
#
_symmetry.space_group_name_H-M   'P 1'
#
loop_
_entity.id
_entity.type
_entity.pdbx_description
1 polymer ?
#
loop_
_entity_poly.entity_id
_entity_poly.type
_entity_poly.pdbx_seq_one_letter_code
_entity_poly.pdbx_strand_id
1 'polypeptide(L)'
;LAPGTAHRIMTGAPMPAGADAVVPVELTTAVFSGAEPVEGAQVGITTAVPTGKHIRPAGSDIVAGQPALPAGTRIGAAQIGLLCGLGFSTVSVFRPMRVAVLSTGSELVAPGIPLRHGQIYESNGAMLTAAAIEAGAEARHVHFVPDDTTQFLHRLDEIAADADLILTSGGVSAGAFEVVKEALGMTGGVEFVKVAMQPGMPQGCGHYRGPAGRSVPIVTLPGNPVSSLVSFEVFIRDPLRAAMGLHLRRQRLRAQLTTALTSPAGKRQFQRAVFVRHPDGPAVTTVGPPASHH
;
A
#
# COMPACT_ATOMS: atom_id res chain seq x y z
N LEU A 1 11.53 50.85 11.74
CA LEU A 1 12.78 51.12 12.46
C LEU A 1 13.44 52.32 11.82
N ALA A 2 13.63 53.37 12.61
CA ALA A 2 14.43 54.51 12.20
C ALA A 2 15.92 54.17 12.35
N PRO A 3 16.82 54.81 11.59
CA PRO A 3 18.26 54.65 11.80
C PRO A 3 18.66 54.89 13.26
N GLY A 4 19.53 54.05 13.81
CA GLY A 4 19.96 54.11 15.21
C GLY A 4 19.01 53.47 16.23
N THR A 5 17.91 52.84 15.79
CA THR A 5 16.96 52.13 16.66
C THR A 5 16.98 50.62 16.40
N ALA A 6 16.62 49.82 17.42
CA ALA A 6 16.50 48.37 17.32
C ALA A 6 15.16 47.88 17.89
N HIS A 7 14.70 46.72 17.44
CA HIS A 7 13.52 46.05 17.97
C HIS A 7 13.92 44.65 18.45
N ARG A 8 13.51 44.27 19.66
CA ARG A 8 13.65 42.89 20.10
C ARG A 8 12.71 42.01 19.27
N ILE A 9 13.25 40.95 18.68
CA ILE A 9 12.49 40.04 17.84
C ILE A 9 12.79 38.60 18.26
N MET A 10 11.78 37.74 18.19
CA MET A 10 11.90 36.31 18.44
C MET A 10 11.88 35.55 17.11
N THR A 11 12.49 34.36 17.09
CA THR A 11 12.49 33.49 15.91
C THR A 11 11.06 33.26 15.40
N GLY A 12 10.83 33.55 14.11
CA GLY A 12 9.53 33.39 13.45
C GLY A 12 8.63 34.62 13.48
N ALA A 13 8.98 35.68 14.23
CA ALA A 13 8.22 36.92 14.21
C ALA A 13 8.46 37.71 12.90
N PRO A 14 7.46 38.47 12.42
CA PRO A 14 7.62 39.34 11.25
C PRO A 14 8.69 40.42 11.46
N MET A 15 9.50 40.70 10.44
CA MET A 15 10.47 41.79 10.49
C MET A 15 9.75 43.15 10.63
N PRO A 16 10.18 44.03 11.56
CA PRO A 16 9.68 45.39 11.62
C PRO A 16 9.99 46.14 10.32
N ALA A 17 9.05 46.96 9.84
CA ALA A 17 9.27 47.78 8.66
C ALA A 17 10.54 48.64 8.82
N GLY A 18 11.40 48.67 7.80
CA GLY A 18 12.68 49.41 7.84
C GLY A 18 13.84 48.68 8.53
N ALA A 19 13.64 47.47 9.04
CA ALA A 19 14.73 46.59 9.48
C ALA A 19 15.29 45.78 8.30
N ASP A 20 16.61 45.57 8.26
CA ASP A 20 17.29 44.90 7.13
C ASP A 20 18.23 43.76 7.55
N ALA A 21 18.42 43.52 8.85
CA ALA A 21 19.14 42.37 9.40
C ALA A 21 18.61 42.00 10.80
N VAL A 22 18.87 40.76 11.24
CA VAL A 22 18.67 40.35 12.65
C VAL A 22 20.01 39.99 13.25
N VAL A 23 20.36 40.61 14.38
CA VAL A 23 21.57 40.28 15.15
C VAL A 23 21.19 39.26 16.22
N PRO A 24 21.79 38.04 16.23
CA PRO A 24 21.59 37.08 17.31
C PRO A 24 21.93 37.68 18.67
N VAL A 25 21.18 37.32 19.71
CA VAL A 25 21.32 37.91 21.05
C VAL A 25 22.73 37.72 21.62
N GLU A 26 23.39 36.63 21.27
CA GLU A 26 24.76 36.27 21.64
C GLU A 26 25.81 37.27 21.11
N LEU A 27 25.46 38.05 20.08
CA LEU A 27 26.29 39.10 19.49
C LEU A 27 25.85 40.51 19.96
N THR A 28 25.16 40.57 21.09
CA THR A 28 24.68 41.81 21.68
C THR A 28 24.97 41.87 23.18
N THR A 29 24.83 43.05 23.78
CA THR A 29 24.88 43.22 25.24
C THR A 29 23.53 43.00 25.92
N ALA A 30 22.52 42.49 25.21
CA ALA A 30 21.17 42.34 25.76
C ALA A 30 21.13 41.23 26.83
N VAL A 31 20.40 41.47 27.92
CA VAL A 31 20.12 40.48 28.96
C VAL A 31 18.75 39.85 28.70
N PHE A 32 18.69 38.53 28.61
CA PHE A 32 17.46 37.80 28.36
C PHE A 32 16.72 37.52 29.68
N SER A 33 15.86 38.44 30.12
CA SER A 33 15.10 38.33 31.38
C SER A 33 13.65 37.87 31.21
N GLY A 34 13.23 37.50 29.99
CA GLY A 34 11.84 37.11 29.68
C GLY A 34 10.81 38.26 29.74
N ALA A 35 11.16 39.42 30.32
CA ALA A 35 10.35 40.63 30.32
C ALA A 35 10.67 41.51 29.10
N GLU A 36 9.65 42.16 28.53
CA GLU A 36 9.82 43.13 27.44
C GLU A 36 10.75 44.29 27.85
N PRO A 37 11.59 44.81 26.92
CA PRO A 37 12.39 45.99 27.21
C PRO A 37 11.47 47.17 27.52
N VAL A 38 11.85 47.96 28.51
CA VAL A 38 11.25 49.28 28.74
C VAL A 38 11.57 50.21 27.57
N GLU A 39 10.67 51.16 27.30
CA GLU A 39 10.88 52.18 26.28
C GLU A 39 12.18 52.95 26.55
N GLY A 40 13.03 53.10 25.52
CA GLY A 40 14.36 53.72 25.65
C GLY A 40 15.48 52.79 26.14
N ALA A 41 15.22 51.49 26.35
CA ALA A 41 16.28 50.53 26.65
C ALA A 41 17.35 50.50 25.55
N GLN A 42 18.61 50.38 25.96
CA GLN A 42 19.77 50.35 25.06
C GLN A 42 20.34 48.95 24.90
N VAL A 43 20.87 48.67 23.72
CA VAL A 43 21.58 47.43 23.39
C VAL A 43 22.83 47.77 22.58
N GLY A 44 23.97 47.23 22.98
CA GLY A 44 25.20 47.26 22.19
C GLY A 44 25.25 46.07 21.25
N ILE A 45 25.61 46.30 19.99
CA ILE A 45 25.91 45.25 19.02
C ILE A 45 27.43 45.01 19.06
N THR A 46 27.86 43.82 19.47
CA THR A 46 29.30 43.51 19.64
C THR A 46 29.93 43.05 18.33
N THR A 47 29.14 42.54 17.39
CA THR A 47 29.58 42.09 16.07
C THR A 47 28.59 42.53 15.00
N ALA A 48 29.09 43.18 13.94
CA ALA A 48 28.26 43.60 12.82
C ALA A 48 27.72 42.40 12.02
N VAL A 49 26.49 42.53 11.52
CA VAL A 49 25.80 41.50 10.73
C VAL A 49 25.48 42.09 9.34
N PRO A 50 25.80 41.38 8.24
CA PRO A 50 25.45 41.85 6.90
C PRO A 50 23.94 41.99 6.68
N THR A 51 23.55 42.95 5.83
CA THR A 51 22.17 43.10 5.33
C THR A 51 21.62 41.77 4.79
N GLY A 52 20.36 41.47 5.11
CA GLY A 52 19.65 40.26 4.73
C GLY A 52 19.93 39.03 5.61
N LYS A 53 20.92 39.08 6.50
CA LYS A 53 21.29 37.91 7.31
C LYS A 53 20.28 37.66 8.43
N HIS A 54 20.03 36.36 8.68
CA HIS A 54 19.04 35.87 9.65
C HIS A 54 17.59 36.29 9.35
N ILE A 55 17.32 36.76 8.13
CA ILE A 55 15.97 37.03 7.64
C ILE A 55 15.54 35.88 6.72
N ARG A 56 14.29 35.44 6.87
CA ARG A 56 13.64 34.50 5.94
C ARG A 56 12.62 35.27 5.09
N PRO A 57 12.89 35.51 3.79
CA PRO A 57 11.94 36.16 2.91
C PRO A 57 10.63 35.39 2.80
N ALA A 58 9.53 36.10 2.58
CA ALA A 58 8.25 35.46 2.27
C ALA A 58 8.39 34.55 1.04
N GLY A 59 7.89 33.31 1.15
CA GLY A 59 7.98 32.32 0.08
C GLY A 59 9.36 31.67 -0.12
N SER A 60 10.31 31.84 0.82
CA SER A 60 11.63 31.22 0.71
C SER A 60 11.59 29.69 0.68
N ASP A 61 10.58 29.08 1.31
CA ASP A 61 10.40 27.63 1.36
C ASP A 61 9.47 27.14 0.24
N ILE A 62 8.31 27.80 0.08
CA ILE A 62 7.33 27.50 -0.97
C ILE A 62 6.72 28.81 -1.46
N VAL A 63 6.77 29.01 -2.78
CA VAL A 63 6.16 30.16 -3.44
C VAL A 63 4.67 29.90 -3.66
N ALA A 64 3.84 30.92 -3.47
CA ALA A 64 2.41 30.83 -3.74
C ALA A 64 2.15 30.40 -5.20
N GLY A 65 1.25 29.45 -5.40
CA GLY A 65 0.93 28.87 -6.71
C GLY A 65 1.84 27.71 -7.14
N GLN A 66 2.94 27.44 -6.44
CA GLN A 66 3.77 26.27 -6.68
C GLN A 66 3.13 25.00 -6.06
N PRO A 67 3.17 23.85 -6.73
CA PRO A 67 2.77 22.58 -6.11
C PRO A 67 3.63 22.25 -4.88
N ALA A 68 3.01 22.20 -3.70
CA ALA A 68 3.67 21.83 -2.46
C ALA A 68 3.90 20.30 -2.35
N LEU A 69 2.98 19.50 -2.89
CA LEU A 69 3.07 18.04 -2.95
C LEU A 69 2.60 17.55 -4.32
N PRO A 70 3.33 16.65 -5.00
CA PRO A 70 2.84 16.04 -6.24
C PRO A 70 1.72 15.03 -5.94
N ALA A 71 0.79 14.89 -6.89
CA ALA A 71 -0.24 13.86 -6.83
C ALA A 71 0.38 12.45 -6.76
N GLY A 72 -0.22 11.56 -5.97
CA GLY A 72 0.35 10.23 -5.70
C GLY A 72 1.37 10.19 -4.56
N THR A 73 1.66 11.33 -3.92
CA THR A 73 2.50 11.33 -2.71
C THR A 73 1.78 10.62 -1.57
N ARG A 74 2.46 9.64 -0.95
CA ARG A 74 1.96 9.03 0.28
C ARG A 74 2.01 10.04 1.42
N ILE A 75 0.86 10.29 2.04
CA ILE A 75 0.76 11.20 3.18
C ILE A 75 1.32 10.53 4.43
N GLY A 76 2.47 11.02 4.91
CA GLY A 76 3.07 10.69 6.20
C GLY A 76 3.16 11.91 7.11
N ALA A 77 3.88 11.80 8.23
CA ALA A 77 3.98 12.87 9.23
C ALA A 77 4.48 14.21 8.65
N ALA A 78 5.50 14.17 7.79
CA ALA A 78 6.04 15.36 7.14
C ALA A 78 5.01 16.04 6.21
N GLN A 79 4.28 15.26 5.42
CA GLN A 79 3.22 15.77 4.54
C GLN A 79 2.07 16.38 5.35
N ILE A 80 1.68 15.77 6.47
CA ILE A 80 0.68 16.34 7.38
C ILE A 80 1.15 17.68 7.93
N GLY A 81 2.39 17.76 8.44
CA GLY A 81 2.96 19.01 8.94
C GLY A 81 2.99 20.11 7.87
N LEU A 82 3.36 19.76 6.65
CA LEU A 82 3.35 20.68 5.52
C LEU A 82 1.94 21.19 5.19
N LEU A 83 0.97 20.27 5.06
CA LEU A 83 -0.42 20.63 4.74
C LEU A 83 -1.03 21.55 5.82
N CYS A 84 -0.81 21.24 7.10
CA CYS A 84 -1.25 22.09 8.20
C CYS A 84 -0.56 23.46 8.17
N GLY A 85 0.76 23.50 7.92
CA GLY A 85 1.52 24.75 7.81
C GLY A 85 1.08 25.64 6.65
N LEU A 86 0.50 25.05 5.61
CA LEU A 86 -0.12 25.75 4.48
C LEU A 86 -1.61 26.08 4.70
N GLY A 87 -2.18 25.73 5.86
CA GLY A 87 -3.56 26.04 6.22
C GLY A 87 -4.62 25.07 5.68
N PHE A 88 -4.22 23.90 5.15
CA PHE A 88 -5.18 22.89 4.68
C PHE A 88 -5.74 22.08 5.86
N SER A 89 -7.07 22.11 6.01
CA SER A 89 -7.80 21.26 6.99
C SER A 89 -8.25 19.93 6.41
N THR A 90 -8.40 19.85 5.08
CA THR A 90 -8.79 18.64 4.35
C THR A 90 -8.06 18.57 3.02
N VAL A 91 -7.84 17.35 2.53
CA VAL A 91 -7.23 17.08 1.22
C VAL A 91 -7.93 15.90 0.54
N SER A 92 -7.98 15.92 -0.78
CA SER A 92 -8.47 14.78 -1.56
C SER A 92 -7.41 13.68 -1.62
N VAL A 93 -7.81 12.45 -1.30
CA VAL A 93 -6.95 11.27 -1.33
C VAL A 93 -7.61 10.12 -2.08
N PHE A 94 -6.80 9.18 -2.55
CA PHE A 94 -7.33 7.89 -3.00
C PHE A 94 -7.83 7.11 -1.78
N ARG A 95 -9.08 6.64 -1.86
CA ARG A 95 -9.60 5.71 -0.85
C ARG A 95 -8.97 4.33 -1.04
N PRO A 96 -8.87 3.53 0.03
CA PRO A 96 -8.58 2.11 -0.09
C PRO A 96 -9.60 1.40 -1.00
N MET A 97 -9.15 0.41 -1.77
CA MET A 97 -10.02 -0.50 -2.51
C MET A 97 -10.67 -1.49 -1.56
N ARG A 98 -11.96 -1.74 -1.74
CA ARG A 98 -12.72 -2.75 -1.01
C ARG A 98 -12.57 -4.10 -1.69
N VAL A 99 -11.86 -5.02 -1.05
CA VAL A 99 -11.58 -6.36 -1.60
C VAL A 99 -12.39 -7.40 -0.84
N ALA A 100 -13.19 -8.18 -1.55
CA ALA A 100 -13.89 -9.31 -0.96
C ALA A 100 -13.24 -10.61 -1.44
N VAL A 101 -12.95 -11.51 -0.49
CA VAL A 101 -12.32 -12.80 -0.78
C VAL A 101 -13.30 -13.93 -0.48
N LEU A 102 -13.59 -14.78 -1.46
CA LEU A 102 -14.50 -15.92 -1.34
C LEU A 102 -13.81 -17.22 -1.77
N SER A 103 -13.68 -18.17 -0.86
CA SER A 103 -13.20 -19.53 -1.18
C SER A 103 -14.36 -20.46 -1.54
N THR A 104 -14.10 -21.47 -2.37
CA THR A 104 -15.05 -22.54 -2.70
C THR A 104 -14.43 -23.91 -2.46
N GLY A 105 -15.22 -24.84 -1.92
CA GLY A 105 -14.81 -26.23 -1.75
C GLY A 105 -15.64 -26.94 -0.69
N SER A 106 -16.20 -28.09 -1.03
CA SER A 106 -17.00 -28.92 -0.12
C SER A 106 -16.16 -29.60 0.97
N GLU A 107 -14.85 -29.69 0.76
CA GLU A 107 -13.87 -30.19 1.73
C GLU A 107 -13.53 -29.18 2.83
N LEU A 108 -13.86 -27.90 2.63
CA LEU A 108 -13.41 -26.81 3.49
C LEU A 108 -14.15 -26.80 4.82
N VAL A 109 -13.41 -26.55 5.89
CA VAL A 109 -13.90 -26.43 7.26
C VAL A 109 -13.30 -25.20 7.92
N ALA A 110 -14.08 -24.49 8.74
CA ALA A 110 -13.57 -23.36 9.50
C ALA A 110 -12.52 -23.82 10.54
N PRO A 111 -11.41 -23.08 10.73
CA PRO A 111 -10.45 -23.37 11.78
C PRO A 111 -11.10 -23.46 13.17
N GLY A 112 -10.69 -24.45 13.97
CA GLY A 112 -11.22 -24.71 15.31
C GLY A 112 -12.32 -25.78 15.36
N ILE A 113 -12.83 -26.24 14.21
CA ILE A 113 -13.76 -27.38 14.13
C ILE A 113 -12.96 -28.65 13.79
N PRO A 114 -13.09 -29.75 14.54
CA PRO A 114 -12.40 -31.00 14.22
C PRO A 114 -12.71 -31.50 12.80
N LEU A 115 -11.65 -31.81 12.04
CA LEU A 115 -11.78 -32.32 10.68
C LEU A 115 -12.33 -33.76 10.66
N ARG A 116 -13.23 -34.03 9.74
CA ARG A 116 -13.63 -35.37 9.33
C ARG A 116 -12.75 -35.85 8.17
N HIS A 117 -12.87 -37.13 7.84
CA HIS A 117 -12.20 -37.69 6.69
C HIS A 117 -12.54 -36.92 5.40
N GLY A 118 -11.52 -36.57 4.61
CA GLY A 118 -11.66 -35.80 3.38
C GLY A 118 -11.81 -34.29 3.55
N GLN A 119 -11.78 -33.77 4.78
CA GLN A 119 -11.87 -32.34 5.05
C GLN A 119 -10.51 -31.69 5.27
N ILE A 120 -10.40 -30.41 4.94
CA ILE A 120 -9.24 -29.55 5.19
C ILE A 120 -9.70 -28.22 5.75
N TYR A 121 -8.81 -27.52 6.46
CA TYR A 121 -9.12 -26.17 6.93
C TYR A 121 -9.08 -25.15 5.80
N GLU A 122 -10.06 -24.25 5.77
CA GLU A 122 -10.03 -23.06 4.93
C GLU A 122 -8.87 -22.17 5.38
N SER A 123 -7.95 -21.89 4.45
CA SER A 123 -6.77 -21.05 4.70
C SER A 123 -6.56 -19.96 3.65
N ASN A 124 -7.06 -20.14 2.43
CA ASN A 124 -6.79 -19.21 1.33
C ASN A 124 -7.54 -17.90 1.50
N GLY A 125 -8.79 -17.95 1.95
CA GLY A 125 -9.61 -16.78 2.22
C GLY A 125 -8.96 -15.87 3.25
N ALA A 126 -8.53 -16.45 4.37
CA ALA A 126 -7.77 -15.74 5.40
C ALA A 126 -6.44 -15.18 4.87
N MET A 127 -5.65 -15.99 4.17
CA MET A 127 -4.34 -15.61 3.63
C MET A 127 -4.43 -14.49 2.59
N LEU A 128 -5.33 -14.59 1.62
CA LEU A 128 -5.52 -13.58 0.57
C LEU A 128 -6.10 -12.28 1.13
N THR A 129 -6.97 -12.36 2.14
CA THR A 129 -7.46 -11.16 2.85
C THR A 129 -6.31 -10.43 3.51
N ALA A 130 -5.43 -11.14 4.22
CA ALA A 130 -4.23 -10.55 4.81
C ALA A 130 -3.30 -9.94 3.75
N ALA A 131 -3.07 -10.64 2.64
CA ALA A 131 -2.23 -10.15 1.55
C ALA A 131 -2.77 -8.87 0.89
N ALA A 132 -4.11 -8.74 0.76
CA ALA A 132 -4.77 -7.54 0.27
C ALA A 132 -4.67 -6.37 1.25
N ILE A 133 -4.80 -6.61 2.56
CA ILE A 133 -4.59 -5.59 3.60
C ILE A 133 -3.14 -5.10 3.57
N GLU A 134 -2.16 -6.00 3.47
CA GLU A 134 -0.75 -5.63 3.31
C GLU A 134 -0.48 -4.83 2.02
N ALA A 135 -1.29 -5.03 0.98
CA ALA A 135 -1.21 -4.25 -0.25
C ALA A 135 -1.80 -2.83 -0.08
N GLY A 136 -2.55 -2.57 0.99
CA GLY A 136 -3.15 -1.28 1.34
C GLY A 136 -4.68 -1.22 1.18
N ALA A 137 -5.32 -2.34 0.84
CA ALA A 137 -6.76 -2.41 0.63
C ALA A 137 -7.55 -2.57 1.95
N GLU A 138 -8.83 -2.20 1.91
CA GLU A 138 -9.82 -2.61 2.90
C GLU A 138 -10.37 -3.98 2.47
N ALA A 139 -9.82 -5.06 3.01
CA ALA A 139 -10.21 -6.41 2.61
C ALA A 139 -11.05 -7.12 3.66
N ARG A 140 -12.01 -7.94 3.21
CA ARG A 140 -12.79 -8.83 4.07
C ARG A 140 -12.80 -10.26 3.55
N HIS A 141 -12.67 -11.19 4.49
CA HIS A 141 -12.88 -12.61 4.23
C HIS A 141 -14.38 -12.89 4.25
N VAL A 142 -14.92 -13.21 3.08
CA VAL A 142 -16.26 -13.73 2.94
C VAL A 142 -16.16 -15.24 3.14
N HIS A 143 -16.83 -15.77 4.16
CA HIS A 143 -16.83 -17.21 4.45
C HIS A 143 -16.99 -18.07 3.19
N PHE A 144 -16.41 -19.26 3.19
CA PHE A 144 -16.42 -20.15 2.03
C PHE A 144 -17.81 -20.72 1.75
N VAL A 145 -18.04 -21.10 0.50
CA VAL A 145 -19.23 -21.83 0.06
C VAL A 145 -18.86 -23.26 -0.35
N PRO A 146 -19.77 -24.23 -0.20
CA PRO A 146 -19.58 -25.56 -0.75
C PRO A 146 -19.51 -25.51 -2.29
N ASP A 147 -19.22 -26.64 -2.92
CA ASP A 147 -19.25 -26.75 -4.39
C ASP A 147 -20.70 -26.78 -4.90
N ASP A 148 -21.34 -25.61 -4.85
CA ASP A 148 -22.70 -25.36 -5.31
C ASP A 148 -22.76 -24.03 -6.08
N THR A 149 -23.14 -24.08 -7.36
CA THR A 149 -23.17 -22.92 -8.25
C THR A 149 -24.20 -21.87 -7.82
N THR A 150 -25.32 -22.30 -7.23
CA THR A 150 -26.39 -21.39 -6.79
C THR A 150 -25.95 -20.61 -5.57
N GLN A 151 -25.38 -21.28 -4.57
CA GLN A 151 -24.84 -20.64 -3.37
C GLN A 151 -23.67 -19.72 -3.71
N PHE A 152 -22.80 -20.13 -4.64
CA PHE A 152 -21.69 -19.31 -5.10
C PHE A 152 -22.17 -18.01 -5.77
N LEU A 153 -23.10 -18.09 -6.73
CA LEU A 153 -23.66 -16.91 -7.41
C LEU A 153 -24.41 -16.00 -6.45
N HIS A 154 -25.23 -16.55 -5.56
CA HIS A 154 -25.93 -15.78 -4.53
C HIS A 154 -24.93 -15.00 -3.66
N ARG A 155 -23.81 -15.63 -3.28
CA ARG A 155 -22.78 -14.96 -2.50
C ARG A 155 -22.05 -13.88 -3.30
N LEU A 156 -21.82 -14.08 -4.59
CA LEU A 156 -21.25 -13.06 -5.46
C LEU A 156 -22.19 -11.85 -5.62
N ASP A 157 -23.50 -12.06 -5.69
CA ASP A 157 -24.49 -10.97 -5.75
C ASP A 157 -24.42 -10.06 -4.53
N GLU A 158 -24.33 -10.63 -3.33
CA GLU A 158 -24.17 -9.89 -2.08
C GLU A 158 -22.86 -9.11 -2.04
N ILE A 159 -21.77 -9.72 -2.50
CA ILE A 159 -20.44 -9.10 -2.54
C ILE A 159 -20.41 -7.93 -3.53
N ALA A 160 -21.02 -8.11 -4.70
CA ALA A 160 -20.96 -7.13 -5.80
C ALA A 160 -21.64 -5.80 -5.45
N ALA A 161 -22.49 -5.78 -4.41
CA ALA A 161 -23.14 -4.57 -3.95
C ALA A 161 -22.13 -3.48 -3.54
N ASP A 162 -21.03 -3.84 -2.87
CA ASP A 162 -20.13 -2.87 -2.23
C ASP A 162 -18.62 -3.14 -2.40
N ALA A 163 -18.21 -4.27 -2.98
CA ALA A 163 -16.81 -4.56 -3.31
C ALA A 163 -16.32 -3.84 -4.58
N ASP A 164 -15.04 -3.49 -4.63
CA ASP A 164 -14.35 -2.96 -5.82
C ASP A 164 -13.57 -4.04 -6.58
N LEU A 165 -13.23 -5.13 -5.89
CA LEU A 165 -12.56 -6.30 -6.44
C LEU A 165 -13.04 -7.54 -5.71
N ILE A 166 -13.39 -8.56 -6.47
CA ILE A 166 -13.70 -9.90 -5.96
C ILE A 166 -12.51 -10.81 -6.25
N LEU A 167 -12.00 -11.45 -5.20
CA LEU A 167 -11.03 -12.53 -5.32
C LEU A 167 -11.70 -13.85 -4.97
N THR A 168 -11.58 -14.85 -5.83
CA THR A 168 -12.00 -16.21 -5.49
C THR A 168 -10.81 -17.15 -5.44
N SER A 169 -10.95 -18.24 -4.69
CA SER A 169 -9.95 -19.30 -4.60
C SER A 169 -10.64 -20.66 -4.55
N GLY A 170 -10.16 -21.61 -5.36
CA GLY A 170 -10.81 -22.91 -5.52
C GLY A 170 -11.67 -22.96 -6.78
N GLY A 171 -12.13 -24.15 -7.15
CA GLY A 171 -13.10 -24.34 -8.26
C GLY A 171 -12.62 -23.98 -9.69
N VAL A 172 -11.32 -23.76 -9.93
CA VAL A 172 -10.76 -23.34 -11.24
C VAL A 172 -9.81 -24.34 -11.92
N SER A 173 -9.73 -25.58 -11.44
CA SER A 173 -8.68 -26.56 -11.81
C SER A 173 -8.89 -27.23 -13.19
N ALA A 174 -8.73 -28.55 -13.33
CA ALA A 174 -9.18 -29.34 -14.49
C ALA A 174 -10.07 -30.52 -14.05
N GLY A 175 -10.80 -30.35 -12.95
CA GLY A 175 -11.56 -31.40 -12.27
C GLY A 175 -13.03 -31.44 -12.70
N ALA A 176 -13.73 -32.52 -12.33
CA ALA A 176 -15.14 -32.72 -12.66
C ALA A 176 -16.12 -31.77 -11.93
N PHE A 177 -15.66 -31.07 -10.89
CA PHE A 177 -16.46 -30.15 -10.08
C PHE A 177 -15.78 -28.78 -10.05
N GLU A 178 -16.05 -27.94 -11.04
CA GLU A 178 -15.48 -26.60 -11.17
C GLU A 178 -16.55 -25.52 -11.08
N VAL A 179 -17.11 -25.39 -9.88
CA VAL A 179 -18.23 -24.48 -9.61
C VAL A 179 -17.94 -23.05 -10.03
N VAL A 180 -16.70 -22.57 -9.85
CA VAL A 180 -16.31 -21.23 -10.26
C VAL A 180 -16.32 -21.09 -11.79
N LYS A 181 -15.76 -22.06 -12.52
CA LYS A 181 -15.78 -22.02 -14.00
C LYS A 181 -17.18 -22.20 -14.57
N GLU A 182 -17.96 -23.11 -14.00
CA GLU A 182 -19.33 -23.38 -14.41
C GLU A 182 -20.21 -22.15 -14.18
N ALA A 183 -20.25 -21.64 -12.95
CA ALA A 183 -21.07 -20.49 -12.58
C ALA A 183 -20.69 -19.23 -13.35
N LEU A 184 -19.39 -18.91 -13.46
CA LEU A 184 -18.94 -17.71 -14.15
C LEU A 184 -18.96 -17.86 -15.68
N GLY A 185 -18.76 -19.08 -16.19
CA GLY A 185 -18.89 -19.39 -17.62
C GLY A 185 -20.30 -19.10 -18.15
N MET A 186 -21.33 -19.35 -17.34
CA MET A 186 -22.73 -19.00 -17.66
C MET A 186 -22.94 -17.48 -17.78
N THR A 187 -22.17 -16.67 -17.07
CA THR A 187 -22.28 -15.20 -17.12
C THR A 187 -21.56 -14.59 -18.32
N GLY A 188 -20.61 -15.31 -18.93
CA GLY A 188 -19.81 -14.86 -20.07
C GLY A 188 -18.81 -13.72 -19.77
N GLY A 189 -18.70 -13.27 -18.53
CA GLY A 189 -17.89 -12.11 -18.14
C GLY A 189 -16.45 -12.43 -17.70
N VAL A 190 -16.08 -13.72 -17.62
CA VAL A 190 -14.80 -14.17 -17.05
C VAL A 190 -14.10 -15.13 -18.00
N GLU A 191 -12.84 -14.83 -18.32
CA GLU A 191 -11.96 -15.68 -19.11
C GLU A 191 -11.13 -16.57 -18.17
N PHE A 192 -10.97 -17.85 -18.52
CA PHE A 192 -10.11 -18.78 -17.79
C PHE A 192 -8.94 -19.22 -18.67
N VAL A 193 -7.72 -19.04 -18.18
CA VAL A 193 -6.48 -19.25 -18.93
C VAL A 193 -5.51 -20.15 -18.20
N LYS A 194 -4.62 -20.80 -18.95
CA LYS A 194 -3.45 -21.52 -18.42
C LYS A 194 -2.22 -20.67 -18.60
N VAL A 195 -1.65 -20.20 -17.49
CA VAL A 195 -0.43 -19.41 -17.49
C VAL A 195 0.79 -20.33 -17.41
N ALA A 196 1.81 -20.02 -18.21
CA ALA A 196 3.10 -20.72 -18.24
C ALA A 196 3.95 -20.41 -16.99
N MET A 197 3.44 -20.76 -15.80
CA MET A 197 4.11 -20.54 -14.51
C MET A 197 4.01 -21.75 -13.59
N GLN A 198 4.90 -21.79 -12.60
CA GLN A 198 4.86 -22.75 -11.50
C GLN A 198 5.24 -22.07 -10.18
N PRO A 199 4.44 -22.23 -9.11
CA PRO A 199 3.07 -22.77 -9.09
C PRO A 199 2.06 -21.78 -9.73
N GLY A 200 0.77 -22.14 -9.80
CA GLY A 200 -0.30 -21.22 -10.23
C GLY A 200 -0.65 -21.21 -11.72
N MET A 201 -0.70 -22.37 -12.39
CA MET A 201 -1.07 -22.44 -13.81
C MET A 201 -2.50 -21.94 -14.13
N PRO A 202 -3.59 -22.44 -13.53
CA PRO A 202 -4.93 -21.99 -13.88
C PRO A 202 -5.22 -20.62 -13.26
N GLN A 203 -5.73 -19.69 -14.06
CA GLN A 203 -6.16 -18.37 -13.62
C GLN A 203 -7.49 -18.04 -14.29
N GLY A 204 -8.27 -17.15 -13.71
CA GLY A 204 -9.37 -16.52 -14.41
C GLY A 204 -9.51 -15.06 -14.03
N CYS A 205 -9.93 -14.23 -14.99
CA CYS A 205 -10.11 -12.81 -14.77
C CYS A 205 -11.24 -12.27 -15.64
N GLY A 206 -11.90 -11.22 -15.15
CA GLY A 206 -12.97 -10.57 -15.89
C GLY A 206 -13.81 -9.69 -15.00
N HIS A 207 -15.10 -9.64 -15.29
CA HIS A 207 -16.06 -8.85 -14.52
C HIS A 207 -17.28 -9.67 -14.15
N TYR A 208 -17.74 -9.51 -12.92
CA TYR A 208 -19.01 -9.99 -12.45
C TYR A 208 -20.03 -8.86 -12.48
N ARG A 209 -21.19 -9.08 -13.11
CA ARG A 209 -22.29 -8.11 -13.12
C ARG A 209 -23.31 -8.51 -12.06
N GLY A 210 -23.35 -7.77 -10.96
CA GLY A 210 -24.31 -8.00 -9.90
C GLY A 210 -25.73 -7.60 -10.27
N PRO A 211 -26.74 -7.92 -9.44
CA PRO A 211 -28.16 -7.72 -9.76
C PRO A 211 -28.56 -6.27 -9.97
N ALA A 212 -27.86 -5.34 -9.29
CA ALA A 212 -28.03 -3.90 -9.45
C ALA A 212 -27.37 -3.33 -10.72
N GLY A 213 -26.86 -4.18 -11.62
CA GLY A 213 -26.20 -3.80 -12.87
C GLY A 213 -24.75 -3.34 -12.72
N ARG A 214 -24.24 -3.22 -11.48
CA ARG A 214 -22.84 -2.89 -11.18
C ARG A 214 -21.91 -3.99 -11.70
N SER A 215 -20.89 -3.59 -12.45
CA SER A 215 -19.83 -4.47 -12.96
C SER A 215 -18.60 -4.36 -12.06
N VAL A 216 -18.21 -5.47 -11.42
CA VAL A 216 -17.10 -5.54 -10.47
C VAL A 216 -16.01 -6.45 -11.03
N PRO A 217 -14.74 -6.02 -11.09
CA PRO A 217 -13.62 -6.90 -11.43
C PRO A 217 -13.60 -8.14 -10.53
N ILE A 218 -13.43 -9.31 -11.14
CA ILE A 218 -13.27 -10.58 -10.45
C ILE A 218 -12.02 -11.28 -10.95
N VAL A 219 -11.24 -11.83 -10.01
CA VAL A 219 -10.07 -12.67 -10.32
C VAL A 219 -10.17 -13.97 -9.53
N THR A 220 -10.05 -15.09 -10.25
CA THR A 220 -10.23 -16.42 -9.73
C THR A 220 -8.88 -17.14 -9.66
N LEU A 221 -8.44 -17.43 -8.44
CA LEU A 221 -7.13 -17.99 -8.15
C LEU A 221 -7.20 -19.52 -7.93
N PRO A 222 -6.09 -20.25 -8.14
CA PRO A 222 -6.02 -21.68 -7.82
C PRO A 222 -6.43 -21.97 -6.37
N GLY A 223 -6.99 -23.15 -6.09
CA GLY A 223 -7.33 -23.58 -4.72
C GLY A 223 -6.14 -24.03 -3.88
N ASN A 224 -4.98 -24.26 -4.48
CA ASN A 224 -3.78 -24.61 -3.73
C ASN A 224 -3.16 -23.35 -3.05
N PRO A 225 -2.92 -23.34 -1.72
CA PRO A 225 -2.52 -22.14 -1.00
C PRO A 225 -1.28 -21.43 -1.55
N VAL A 226 -0.21 -22.18 -1.83
CA VAL A 226 1.02 -21.62 -2.41
C VAL A 226 0.72 -20.99 -3.76
N SER A 227 -0.05 -21.69 -4.58
CA SER A 227 -0.43 -21.22 -5.90
C SER A 227 -1.26 -19.94 -5.82
N SER A 228 -2.22 -19.84 -4.89
CA SER A 228 -3.05 -18.65 -4.70
C SER A 228 -2.20 -17.46 -4.28
N LEU A 229 -1.30 -17.62 -3.30
CA LEU A 229 -0.47 -16.52 -2.81
C LEU A 229 0.54 -16.05 -3.87
N VAL A 230 1.19 -16.97 -4.57
CA VAL A 230 2.07 -16.62 -5.69
C VAL A 230 1.29 -15.89 -6.78
N SER A 231 0.08 -16.33 -7.10
CA SER A 231 -0.77 -15.68 -8.10
C SER A 231 -1.19 -14.27 -7.65
N PHE A 232 -1.50 -14.09 -6.36
CA PHE A 232 -1.76 -12.78 -5.78
C PHE A 232 -0.57 -11.83 -5.95
N GLU A 233 0.63 -12.27 -5.58
CA GLU A 233 1.86 -11.46 -5.69
C GLU A 233 2.22 -11.14 -7.15
N VAL A 234 1.97 -12.05 -8.08
CA VAL A 234 2.32 -11.87 -9.50
C VAL A 234 1.30 -11.02 -10.25
N PHE A 235 -0.01 -11.20 -9.99
CA PHE A 235 -1.07 -10.61 -10.80
C PHE A 235 -1.93 -9.57 -10.11
N ILE A 236 -2.03 -9.60 -8.78
CA ILE A 236 -3.03 -8.79 -8.05
C ILE A 236 -2.38 -7.61 -7.32
N ARG A 237 -1.25 -7.84 -6.66
CA ARG A 237 -0.63 -6.84 -5.79
C ARG A 237 -0.33 -5.53 -6.51
N ASP A 238 0.36 -5.61 -7.65
CA ASP A 238 0.76 -4.43 -8.42
C ASP A 238 -0.48 -3.65 -8.95
N PRO A 239 -1.46 -4.28 -9.65
CA PRO A 239 -2.68 -3.57 -10.09
C PRO A 239 -3.54 -3.02 -8.95
N LEU A 240 -3.68 -3.75 -7.84
CA LEU A 240 -4.43 -3.29 -6.66
C LEU A 240 -3.81 -2.03 -6.08
N ARG A 241 -2.48 -2.00 -5.97
CA ARG A 241 -1.73 -0.82 -5.52
C ARG A 241 -1.83 0.34 -6.50
N ALA A 242 -1.81 0.05 -7.81
CA ALA A 242 -2.02 1.06 -8.85
C ALA A 242 -3.38 1.75 -8.71
N ALA A 243 -4.44 0.97 -8.49
CA ALA A 243 -5.80 1.48 -8.32
C ALA A 243 -5.95 2.40 -7.10
N MET A 244 -5.08 2.25 -6.10
CA MET A 244 -5.02 3.10 -4.89
C MET A 244 -3.98 4.22 -4.99
N GLY A 245 -3.35 4.43 -6.15
CA GLY A 245 -2.31 5.45 -6.33
C GLY A 245 -1.04 5.20 -5.51
N LEU A 246 -0.78 3.95 -5.09
CA LEU A 246 0.37 3.57 -4.30
C LEU A 246 1.56 3.18 -5.17
N HIS A 247 2.78 3.25 -4.61
CA HIS A 247 3.97 2.74 -5.29
C HIS A 247 3.79 1.25 -5.64
N LEU A 248 3.91 0.93 -6.92
CA LEU A 248 3.44 -0.34 -7.48
C LEU A 248 4.19 -1.54 -6.93
N ARG A 249 5.53 -1.52 -6.99
CA ARG A 249 6.32 -2.74 -6.90
C ARG A 249 6.99 -2.90 -5.55
N ARG A 250 6.97 -4.13 -5.03
CA ARG A 250 7.96 -4.56 -4.03
C ARG A 250 9.37 -4.40 -4.62
N GLN A 251 10.34 -4.11 -3.78
CA GLN A 251 11.74 -4.04 -4.19
C GLN A 251 12.17 -5.40 -4.78
N ARG A 252 12.69 -5.39 -6.00
CA ARG A 252 13.27 -6.57 -6.65
C ARG A 252 14.78 -6.49 -6.54
N LEU A 253 15.39 -7.51 -5.95
CA LEU A 253 16.83 -7.59 -5.74
C LEU A 253 17.40 -8.77 -6.53
N ARG A 254 18.66 -8.65 -6.94
CA ARG A 254 19.47 -9.77 -7.43
C ARG A 254 20.31 -10.28 -6.28
N ALA A 255 20.38 -11.59 -6.12
CA ALA A 255 21.12 -12.26 -5.06
C ALA A 255 21.75 -13.56 -5.58
N GLN A 256 22.84 -13.97 -4.96
CA GLN A 256 23.47 -15.24 -5.27
C GLN A 256 22.65 -16.39 -4.67
N LEU A 257 22.41 -17.41 -5.48
CA LEU A 257 21.71 -18.60 -5.04
C LEU A 257 22.67 -19.52 -4.28
N THR A 258 22.27 -19.99 -3.10
CA THR A 258 23.10 -20.87 -2.24
C THR A 258 22.86 -22.36 -2.49
N THR A 259 21.78 -22.72 -3.19
CA THR A 259 21.38 -24.10 -3.48
C THR A 259 21.09 -24.28 -4.97
N ALA A 260 21.46 -25.41 -5.57
CA ALA A 260 21.13 -25.64 -6.98
C ALA A 260 19.61 -25.62 -7.22
N LEU A 261 19.16 -25.01 -8.32
CA LEU A 261 17.76 -24.94 -8.71
C LEU A 261 17.56 -25.45 -10.14
N THR A 262 16.44 -26.16 -10.34
CA THR A 262 15.95 -26.54 -11.66
C THR A 262 14.59 -25.90 -11.90
N SER A 263 14.40 -25.33 -13.08
CA SER A 263 13.12 -24.77 -13.53
C SER A 263 12.56 -25.64 -14.64
N PRO A 264 11.24 -25.93 -14.65
CA PRO A 264 10.62 -26.63 -15.77
C PRO A 264 10.77 -25.83 -17.07
N ALA A 265 11.03 -26.54 -18.17
CA ALA A 265 11.08 -25.93 -19.50
C ALA A 265 9.74 -25.25 -19.85
N GLY A 266 9.83 -24.07 -20.46
CA GLY A 266 8.65 -23.31 -20.91
C GLY A 266 7.79 -22.71 -19.79
N LYS A 267 8.20 -22.77 -18.51
CA LYS A 267 7.47 -22.15 -17.40
C LYS A 267 8.35 -21.20 -16.61
N ARG A 268 7.78 -20.08 -16.17
CA ARG A 268 8.39 -19.23 -15.14
C ARG A 268 8.16 -19.88 -13.77
N GLN A 269 9.24 -20.30 -13.10
CA GLN A 269 9.15 -20.81 -11.73
C GLN A 269 9.29 -19.67 -10.71
N PHE A 270 8.34 -19.58 -9.79
CA PHE A 270 8.33 -18.66 -8.65
C PHE A 270 8.61 -19.45 -7.37
N GLN A 271 9.89 -19.56 -7.03
CA GLN A 271 10.35 -20.24 -5.83
C GLN A 271 10.26 -19.35 -4.60
N ARG A 272 9.90 -19.96 -3.47
CA ARG A 272 9.97 -19.30 -2.16
C ARG A 272 11.41 -19.38 -1.67
N ALA A 273 11.93 -18.28 -1.13
CA ALA A 273 13.29 -18.22 -0.64
C ALA A 273 13.41 -17.22 0.51
N VAL A 274 14.39 -17.46 1.39
CA VAL A 274 14.84 -16.48 2.38
C VAL A 274 15.96 -15.67 1.77
N PHE A 275 15.84 -14.35 1.81
CA PHE A 275 16.89 -13.43 1.43
C PHE A 275 17.74 -13.08 2.66
N VAL A 276 19.06 -13.21 2.54
CA VAL A 276 20.04 -12.89 3.58
C VAL A 276 21.04 -11.89 3.04
N ARG A 277 21.34 -10.84 3.81
CA ARG A 277 22.45 -9.92 3.51
C ARG A 277 23.72 -10.49 4.15
N HIS A 278 24.65 -10.99 3.35
CA HIS A 278 25.98 -11.36 3.82
C HIS A 278 27.00 -10.26 3.56
N PRO A 279 28.13 -10.22 4.32
CA PRO A 279 29.25 -9.33 4.05
C PRO A 279 29.79 -9.45 2.62
N ASP A 280 29.78 -10.67 2.06
CA ASP A 280 30.28 -10.98 0.71
C ASP A 280 29.23 -10.72 -0.40
N GLY A 281 28.01 -10.30 -0.02
CA GLY A 281 26.93 -9.97 -0.95
C GLY A 281 25.57 -10.54 -0.54
N PRO A 282 24.47 -10.12 -1.20
CA PRO A 282 23.15 -10.66 -0.96
C PRO A 282 23.03 -12.11 -1.45
N ALA A 283 22.50 -13.00 -0.61
CA ALA A 283 22.29 -14.41 -0.94
C ALA A 283 20.82 -14.81 -0.72
N VAL A 284 20.38 -15.86 -1.42
CA VAL A 284 19.05 -16.46 -1.28
C VAL A 284 19.12 -17.97 -1.12
N THR A 285 18.39 -18.49 -0.14
CA THR A 285 18.23 -19.92 0.12
C THR A 285 16.77 -20.31 -0.07
N THR A 286 16.50 -21.32 -0.89
CA THR A 286 15.14 -21.80 -1.16
C THR A 286 14.46 -22.36 0.08
N VAL A 287 13.16 -22.14 0.23
CA VAL A 287 12.33 -22.70 1.32
C VAL A 287 11.39 -23.74 0.75
N GLY A 288 11.54 -24.97 1.24
CA GLY A 288 10.71 -26.10 0.82
C GLY A 288 10.89 -26.49 -0.65
N PRO A 289 10.16 -27.50 -1.11
CA PRO A 289 10.20 -27.95 -2.50
C PRO A 289 9.47 -26.97 -3.45
N PRO A 290 9.78 -26.98 -4.77
CA PRO A 290 9.08 -26.18 -5.78
C PRO A 290 7.59 -26.48 -5.91
N ALA A 291 7.18 -27.67 -5.47
CA ALA A 291 5.82 -28.13 -5.59
C ALA A 291 4.86 -27.28 -4.74
N SER A 292 3.62 -27.25 -5.18
CA SER A 292 2.54 -26.52 -4.54
C SER A 292 1.95 -27.25 -3.33
N HIS A 293 2.23 -28.55 -3.18
CA HIS A 293 1.66 -29.43 -2.14
C HIS A 293 2.26 -29.23 -0.72
N HIS A 294 3.04 -28.16 -0.49
CA HIS A 294 3.75 -27.87 0.75
C HIS A 294 3.60 -26.42 1.18
#